data_AF-A0A927S9U7-F1
#
_entry.id   AF-A0A927S9U7-F1
#
_cell.length_a   1.000
_cell.length_b   1.000
_cell.length_c   1.000
_cell.angle_alpha   90.00
_cell.angle_beta   90.00
_cell.angle_gamma   90.00
#
_symmetry.space_group_name_H-M   'P 1'
#
loop_
_entity.id
_entity.type
_entity.pdbx_description
1 polymer ?
#
loop_
_entity_poly.entity_id
_entity_poly.type
_entity_poly.pdbx_seq_one_letter_code
_entity_poly.pdbx_strand_id
1 'polypeptide(L)' 'MRCSCCECGTYMVHSESSELGCVCPQCGARCKMCLGTNTVVSREDLKARALGYLAMQAEPVQIKEEDEDKYDERQYRD' A
#
# COMPACT_ATOMS: atom_id res chain seq x y z
N MET A 1 10.74 10.76 0.29
CA MET A 1 10.66 10.40 1.73
C MET A 1 12.08 10.35 2.28
N ARG A 2 12.33 10.94 3.46
CA ARG A 2 13.67 10.96 4.09
C ARG A 2 13.60 10.13 5.38
N CYS A 3 14.48 9.15 5.54
CA CYS A 3 14.40 8.14 6.59
C CYS A 3 15.47 8.36 7.67
N SER A 4 15.16 8.04 8.94
CA SER A 4 16.18 7.85 9.98
C SER A 4 16.58 6.38 10.04
N CYS A 5 17.87 6.10 10.29
CA CYS A 5 18.38 4.74 10.38
C CYS A 5 17.83 4.03 11.62
N CYS A 6 17.27 2.82 11.46
CA CYS A 6 16.78 2.01 12.58
C CYS A 6 17.89 1.54 13.53
N GLU A 7 19.12 1.41 13.02
CA GLU A 7 20.25 0.90 13.81
C GLU A 7 20.89 1.98 14.70
N CYS A 8 20.93 3.24 14.24
CA CYS A 8 21.68 4.30 14.92
C CYS A 8 21.01 5.67 14.95
N GLY A 9 19.80 5.80 14.41
CA GLY A 9 19.04 7.06 14.37
C GLY A 9 19.53 8.08 13.33
N THR A 10 20.72 7.88 12.76
CA THR A 10 21.32 8.81 11.81
C THR A 10 20.46 8.98 10.56
N TYR A 11 20.37 10.22 10.09
CA TYR A 11 19.66 10.58 8.87
C TYR A 11 20.27 9.87 7.66
N MET A 12 19.43 9.18 6.87
CA MET A 12 19.87 8.35 5.76
C MET A 12 19.87 9.12 4.43
N VAL A 13 20.79 8.75 3.53
CA VAL A 13 20.95 9.36 2.19
C VAL A 13 20.31 8.45 1.14
N HIS A 14 19.58 9.01 0.18
CA HIS A 14 19.02 8.23 -0.92
C HIS A 14 20.14 7.80 -1.90
N SER A 15 20.19 6.51 -2.22
CA SER A 15 21.13 5.91 -3.18
C SER A 15 20.39 5.58 -4.47
N GLU A 16 20.76 6.26 -5.55
CA GLU A 16 20.27 6.04 -6.92
C GLU A 16 21.19 5.13 -7.76
N SER A 17 22.05 4.36 -7.10
CA SER A 17 22.93 3.37 -7.75
C SER A 17 22.14 2.11 -8.19
N SER A 18 22.85 1.06 -8.60
CA SER A 18 22.27 -0.23 -9.02
C SER A 18 21.32 -0.85 -7.99
N GLU A 19 21.50 -0.52 -6.71
CA GLU A 19 20.58 -0.90 -5.64
C GLU A 19 19.91 0.34 -5.05
N LEU A 20 18.62 0.51 -5.38
CA LEU A 20 17.79 1.58 -4.83
C LEU A 20 17.56 1.38 -3.33
N GLY A 21 17.57 2.49 -2.60
CA GLY A 21 17.30 2.52 -1.16
C GLY A 21 17.93 3.72 -0.48
N CYS A 22 17.59 3.93 0.78
CA CYS A 22 18.34 4.86 1.63
C CYS A 22 19.50 4.12 2.30
N VAL A 23 20.68 4.71 2.33
CA VAL A 23 21.89 4.15 2.97
C VAL A 23 22.29 5.04 4.13
N CYS A 24 22.58 4.43 5.29
CA CYS A 24 23.08 5.13 6.45
C CYS A 24 24.56 5.49 6.26
N PRO A 25 24.96 6.76 6.34
CA PRO A 25 26.37 7.15 6.19
C PRO A 25 27.24 6.74 7.38
N GLN A 26 26.64 6.41 8.53
CA GLN A 26 27.38 6.06 9.74
C GLN A 26 27.64 4.55 9.87
N CYS A 27 26.63 3.72 9.59
CA CYS A 27 26.72 2.26 9.80
C CYS A 27 26.53 1.43 8.51
N GLY A 28 26.23 2.07 7.37
CA GLY A 28 26.06 1.37 6.09
C GLY A 28 24.72 0.63 5.91
N ALA A 29 23.85 0.59 6.93
CA ALA A 29 22.54 -0.06 6.82
C ALA A 29 21.72 0.51 5.65
N ARG A 30 21.04 -0.39 4.90
CA ARG A 30 20.22 -0.05 3.73
C ARG A 30 18.73 -0.27 4.01
N CYS A 31 17.90 0.73 3.74
CA CYS A 31 16.45 0.69 3.92
C CYS A 31 15.71 0.84 2.58
N LYS A 32 14.70 0.01 2.34
CA LYS A 32 13.83 0.02 1.15
C LYS A 32 12.35 0.25 1.46
N MET A 33 12.00 0.52 2.73
CA MET A 33 10.61 0.59 3.20
C MET A 33 9.77 1.63 2.44
N CYS A 34 10.36 2.77 2.08
CA CYS A 34 9.70 3.83 1.34
C CYS A 34 9.59 3.58 -0.17
N LEU A 35 10.21 2.51 -0.69
CA LEU A 35 10.17 2.18 -2.12
C LEU A 35 8.93 1.38 -2.53
N GLY A 36 8.01 1.13 -1.59
CA GLY A 36 6.80 0.34 -1.85
C GLY A 36 7.16 -1.06 -2.32
N THR A 37 6.78 -1.40 -3.56
CA THR A 37 7.04 -2.72 -4.16
C THR A 37 8.49 -2.88 -4.65
N ASN A 38 9.26 -1.78 -4.77
CA ASN A 38 10.63 -1.77 -5.31
C ASN A 38 10.79 -2.55 -6.63
N THR A 39 9.72 -2.61 -7.42
CA THR A 39 9.67 -3.28 -8.72
C THR A 39 8.47 -2.77 -9.50
N VAL A 40 8.52 -2.91 -10.82
CA VAL A 40 7.38 -2.68 -11.70
C VAL A 40 6.35 -3.77 -11.44
N VAL A 41 5.09 -3.38 -11.25
CA VAL A 41 3.98 -4.29 -10.97
C VAL A 41 2.92 -4.10 -12.06
N SER A 42 2.43 -5.20 -12.63
CA SER A 42 1.34 -5.16 -13.59
C SER A 42 0.02 -4.70 -12.93
N ARG A 43 -0.94 -4.25 -13.74
CA ARG A 43 -2.23 -3.81 -13.21
C ARG A 43 -2.98 -4.97 -12.55
N GLU A 44 -2.87 -6.16 -13.12
CA GLU A 44 -3.48 -7.39 -12.66
C GLU A 44 -2.89 -7.83 -11.32
N ASP A 45 -1.56 -7.83 -11.20
CA ASP A 45 -0.86 -8.17 -9.95
C ASP A 45 -1.20 -7.19 -8.83
N LEU A 46 -1.32 -5.90 -9.16
CA LEU A 46 -1.69 -4.88 -8.18
C LEU A 46 -3.12 -5.10 -7.65
N LYS A 47 -4.07 -5.44 -8.53
CA LYS A 47 -5.45 -5.80 -8.15
C LYS A 47 -5.48 -7.02 -7.24
N ALA A 48 -4.76 -8.08 -7.60
CA ALA A 48 -4.70 -9.30 -6.80
C ALA A 48 -4.18 -9.04 -5.37
N ARG A 49 -3.12 -8.22 -5.25
CA ARG A 49 -2.58 -7.81 -3.95
C ARG A 49 -3.57 -6.98 -3.16
N ALA A 50 -4.23 -6.00 -3.79
CA ALA A 50 -5.22 -5.15 -3.12
C ALA A 50 -6.40 -5.97 -2.56
N LEU A 51 -6.90 -6.93 -3.34
CA LEU A 51 -7.94 -7.86 -2.87
C LEU A 51 -7.47 -8.69 -1.68
N GLY A 52 -6.23 -9.19 -1.70
CA GLY A 52 -5.64 -9.89 -0.55
C GLY A 52 -5.54 -9.02 0.70
N TYR A 53 -5.10 -7.77 0.56
CA TYR A 53 -5.05 -6.81 1.68
C TYR A 53 -6.45 -6.51 2.25
N LEU A 54 -7.44 -6.33 1.39
CA LEU A 54 -8.83 -6.09 1.81
C LEU A 54 -9.44 -7.31 2.49
N ALA A 55 -9.18 -8.52 1.99
CA ALA A 55 -9.66 -9.75 2.62
C ALA A 55 -9.09 -9.96 4.04
N MET A 56 -7.86 -9.51 4.30
CA MET A 56 -7.25 -9.56 5.63
C MET A 56 -7.79 -8.50 6.60
N GLN A 57 -8.35 -7.40 6.10
CA GLN A 57 -8.85 -6.27 6.90
C GLN A 57 -10.38 -6.19 6.96
N ALA A 58 -11.08 -6.96 6.14
CA ALA A 58 -12.52 -7.03 6.17
C ALA A 58 -12.97 -7.76 7.43
N GLU A 59 -13.59 -7.03 8.36
CA GLU A 59 -14.46 -7.67 9.34
C GLU A 59 -15.59 -8.38 8.58
N PRO A 60 -16.00 -9.60 9.00
CA PRO A 60 -17.03 -10.34 8.31
C PRO A 60 -18.33 -9.52 8.31
N VAL A 61 -18.72 -9.03 7.13
CA VAL A 61 -20.02 -8.37 6.93
C VAL A 61 -21.10 -9.46 7.01
N GLN A 62 -21.91 -9.41 8.06
CA GLN A 62 -23.11 -10.23 8.17
C GLN A 62 -24.16 -9.63 7.21
N ILE A 63 -24.26 -10.19 6.01
CA ILE A 63 -25.36 -9.89 5.08
C ILE A 63 -26.62 -10.49 5.70
N LYS A 64 -27.50 -9.63 6.23
CA LYS A 64 -28.86 -10.04 6.60
C LYS A 64 -29.67 -10.08 5.31
N GLU A 65 -30.45 -11.13 5.12
CA GLU A 65 -31.20 -11.44 3.89
C GLU A 65 -32.31 -10.41 3.54
N GLU A 66 -32.40 -9.27 4.24
CA GLU A 66 -33.55 -8.34 4.19
C GLU A 66 -33.33 -7.07 3.33
N ASP A 67 -32.16 -6.89 2.70
CA ASP A 67 -31.84 -5.68 1.92
C ASP A 67 -32.21 -5.76 0.42
N GLU A 68 -33.27 -6.50 0.03
CA GLU A 68 -33.72 -6.53 -1.39
C GLU A 68 -34.59 -5.32 -1.80
N ASP A 69 -35.11 -4.50 -0.87
CA ASP A 69 -36.15 -3.53 -1.21
C ASP A 69 -35.80 -2.07 -0.88
N LYS A 70 -34.96 -1.41 -1.71
CA LYS A 70 -35.17 0.03 -2.03
C LYS A 70 -34.38 0.56 -3.23
N TYR A 71 -34.84 0.27 -4.46
CA TYR A 71 -34.48 1.07 -5.64
C TYR A 71 -35.50 2.21 -5.78
N ASP A 72 -35.11 3.46 -5.51
CA ASP A 72 -35.98 4.64 -5.68
C ASP A 72 -35.86 5.16 -7.12
N GLU A 73 -36.82 4.84 -8.00
CA GLU A 73 -36.85 5.22 -9.42
C GLU A 73 -37.15 6.72 -9.69
N ARG A 74 -37.14 7.61 -8.69
CA ARG A 74 -37.59 9.01 -8.84
C ARG A 74 -36.59 9.99 -9.48
N GLN A 75 -35.65 9.56 -10.32
CA GLN A 75 -34.62 10.47 -10.86
C GLN A 75 -34.59 10.70 -12.38
N TYR A 76 -35.54 10.18 -13.17
CA TYR A 76 -35.60 10.48 -14.61
C TYR A 76 -37.03 10.73 -15.12
N ARG A 77 -37.63 11.82 -14.65
CA ARG A 77 -38.80 12.41 -15.32
C ARG A 77 -38.62 13.92 -15.40
N ASP A 78 -37.86 14.33 -16.40
CA ASP A 78 -37.96 15.66 -17.02
C ASP A 78 -38.78 15.53 -18.32
#